data_AF-A0A925RMK0-F1
#
_entry.id   AF-A0A925RMK0-F1
#
_cell.length_a   1.000
_cell.length_b   1.000
_cell.length_c   1.000
_cell.angle_alpha   90.00
_cell.angle_beta   90.00
_cell.angle_gamma   90.00
#
_symmetry.space_group_name_H-M   'P 1'
#
loop_
_entity.id
_entity.type
_entity.pdbx_description
1 polymer ?
#
loop_
_entity_poly.entity_id
_entity_poly.type
_entity_poly.pdbx_seq_one_letter_code
_entity_poly.pdbx_strand_id
1 'polypeptide(L)'
;RSAIEVRADAALTLDNHGAAGELLMLQGRPIGEPVAQQGPFVMTTRAELRDAFRDYQRTRFGGWPWPSPEPTHPPTEGRFARYADGRIERPDRA
;
A
#
# COMPACT_ATOMS: atom_id res chain seq x y z
N ARG A 1 7.54 -15.53 8.87
CA ARG A 1 8.14 -14.49 7.98
C ARG A 1 8.14 -15.09 6.58
N SER A 2 7.34 -14.57 5.66
CA SER A 2 7.00 -15.24 4.39
C SER A 2 7.66 -14.59 3.17
N ALA A 3 8.82 -13.94 3.37
CA ALA A 3 9.50 -13.20 2.33
C ALA A 3 10.94 -13.73 2.18
N ILE A 4 11.36 -13.86 0.92
CA ILE A 4 12.72 -14.24 0.52
C ILE A 4 13.27 -13.07 -0.30
N GLU A 5 14.43 -12.56 0.10
CA GLU A 5 15.19 -11.59 -0.69
C GLU A 5 16.12 -12.35 -1.62
N VAL A 6 16.13 -11.98 -2.90
CA VAL A 6 16.89 -12.66 -3.95
C VAL A 6 17.81 -11.66 -4.64
N ARG A 7 18.92 -12.19 -5.17
CA ARG A 7 19.84 -11.40 -5.99
C ARG A 7 19.18 -11.03 -7.31
N ALA A 8 19.03 -9.74 -7.57
CA ALA A 8 18.44 -9.24 -8.81
C ALA A 8 19.31 -9.50 -10.06
N ASP A 9 20.60 -9.78 -9.87
CA ASP A 9 21.59 -10.00 -10.93
C ASP A 9 21.86 -11.49 -11.22
N ALA A 10 21.14 -12.40 -10.56
CA ALA A 10 21.31 -13.83 -10.71
C ALA A 10 20.02 -14.50 -11.20
N ALA A 11 20.16 -15.55 -12.01
CA ALA A 11 19.02 -16.38 -12.37
C ALA A 11 18.44 -17.04 -11.10
N LEU A 12 17.11 -16.99 -10.95
CA LEU A 12 16.37 -17.63 -9.88
C LEU A 12 15.38 -18.64 -10.48
N THR A 13 15.51 -19.90 -10.07
CA THR A 13 14.55 -20.95 -10.43
C THR A 13 13.42 -20.96 -9.41
N LEU A 14 12.18 -20.88 -9.89
CA LEU A 14 10.97 -21.14 -9.11
C LEU A 14 10.46 -22.54 -9.48
N ASP A 15 10.40 -23.43 -8.51
CA ASP A 15 9.89 -24.80 -8.69
C ASP A 15 8.69 -25.02 -7.76
N ASN A 16 7.61 -25.56 -8.31
CA ASN A 16 6.42 -25.93 -7.57
C ASN A 16 6.21 -27.45 -7.67
N HIS A 17 6.48 -28.16 -6.57
CA HIS A 17 6.44 -29.62 -6.51
C HIS A 17 5.02 -30.21 -6.30
N GLY A 18 3.94 -29.46 -6.54
CA GLY A 18 2.59 -30.02 -6.44
C GLY A 18 1.47 -28.99 -6.40
N ALA A 19 0.88 -28.81 -5.22
CA ALA A 19 -0.37 -28.07 -5.03
C ALA A 19 -0.34 -26.62 -5.56
N ALA A 20 -1.52 -26.05 -5.78
CA ALA A 20 -1.65 -24.65 -6.18
C ALA A 20 -0.98 -23.73 -5.14
N GLY A 21 -0.14 -22.82 -5.63
CA GLY A 21 0.58 -21.84 -4.83
C GLY A 21 0.49 -20.46 -5.46
N GLU A 22 0.38 -19.43 -4.62
CA GLU A 22 0.39 -18.04 -5.04
C GLU A 22 1.71 -17.39 -4.60
N LEU A 23 2.30 -16.60 -5.49
CA LEU A 23 3.54 -15.88 -5.21
C LEU A 23 3.43 -14.42 -5.68
N LEU A 24 4.03 -13.52 -4.92
CA LEU A 24 4.18 -12.11 -5.30
C LEU A 24 5.67 -11.80 -5.45
N MET A 25 6.08 -11.46 -6.66
CA MET A 25 7.42 -10.96 -6.94
C MET A 25 7.40 -9.43 -7.01
N LEU A 26 8.19 -8.79 -6.15
CA LEU A 26 8.38 -7.33 -6.15
C LEU A 26 9.81 -7.03 -6.57
N GLN A 27 9.98 -6.18 -7.59
CA GLN A 27 11.28 -5.72 -8.07
C GLN A 27 11.26 -4.19 -8.24
N GLY A 28 12.41 -3.56 -8.02
CA GLY A 28 12.57 -2.13 -8.21
C GLY A 28 14.03 -1.72 -8.24
N ARG A 29 14.35 -0.71 -9.04
CA ARG A 29 15.66 -0.04 -8.96
C ARG A 29 15.71 0.75 -7.65
N PRO A 30 16.78 0.63 -6.85
CA PRO A 30 16.93 1.47 -5.66
C PRO A 30 16.83 2.95 -6.02
N ILE A 31 16.00 3.69 -5.27
CA ILE A 31 15.84 5.15 -5.44
C ILE A 31 17.16 5.86 -5.07
N GLY A 32 17.88 5.35 -4.07
CA GLY A 32 19.16 5.91 -3.64
C GLY A 32 19.06 7.12 -2.72
N GLU A 33 17.85 7.43 -2.23
CA GLU A 33 17.61 8.51 -1.28
C GLU A 33 17.47 8.00 0.16
N PRO A 34 17.83 8.83 1.16
CA PRO A 34 17.53 8.52 2.55
C PRO A 34 16.05 8.24 2.79
N VAL A 35 15.75 7.35 3.73
CA VAL A 35 14.39 7.02 4.13
C VAL A 35 14.19 7.38 5.60
N ALA A 36 13.31 8.34 5.85
CA ALA A 36 12.82 8.70 7.18
C ALA A 36 11.35 8.30 7.29
N GLN A 37 11.03 7.38 8.21
CA GLN A 37 9.68 6.88 8.42
C GLN A 37 9.21 7.14 9.85
N GLN A 38 7.95 7.56 10.00
CA GLN A 38 7.26 7.60 11.29
C GLN A 38 5.75 7.44 11.07
N GLY A 39 5.19 6.34 11.58
CA GLY A 39 3.77 6.03 11.42
C GLY A 39 3.37 5.96 9.94
N PRO A 40 2.33 6.68 9.50
CA PRO A 40 1.83 6.61 8.12
C PRO A 40 2.66 7.41 7.11
N PHE A 41 3.73 8.10 7.54
CA PHE A 41 4.51 8.99 6.69
C PHE A 41 5.92 8.46 6.45
N VAL A 42 6.33 8.54 5.18
CA VAL A 42 7.67 8.23 4.68
C VAL A 42 8.15 9.44 3.89
N MET A 43 9.31 9.98 4.25
CA MET A 43 9.96 11.15 3.64
C MET A 43 11.47 10.92 3.54
N THR A 44 12.23 11.91 3.08
CA THR A 44 13.69 11.85 2.98
C THR A 44 14.35 12.30 4.28
N THR A 45 13.77 13.29 4.99
CA THR A 45 14.34 13.85 6.23
C THR A 45 13.39 13.84 7.44
N ARG A 46 13.95 13.93 8.65
CA ARG A 46 13.16 14.10 9.89
C ARG A 46 12.41 15.43 9.96
N ALA A 47 12.90 16.46 9.28
CA ALA A 47 12.23 17.76 9.21
C ALA A 47 10.95 17.67 8.38
N GLU A 48 11.02 17.04 7.21
CA GLU A 48 9.86 16.78 6.35
C GLU A 48 8.79 15.94 7.04
N LEU A 49 9.18 14.94 7.85
CA LEU A 49 8.21 14.22 8.67
C LEU A 49 7.45 15.14 9.63
N ARG A 50 8.14 16.07 10.32
CA ARG A 50 7.49 17.03 11.23
C ARG A 50 6.53 17.95 10.47
N ASP A 51 6.93 18.38 9.27
CA ASP A 51 6.09 19.20 8.41
C ASP A 51 4.84 18.44 7.97
N ALA A 52 4.98 17.18 7.54
CA ALA A 52 3.86 16.31 7.16
C ALA A 52 2.88 16.08 8.33
N PHE A 53 3.39 15.85 9.55
CA PHE A 53 2.54 15.74 10.74
C PHE A 53 1.81 17.05 11.03
N ARG A 54 2.47 18.21 10.93
CA ARG A 54 1.84 19.51 11.13
C ARG A 54 0.72 19.74 10.10
N ASP A 55 0.95 19.42 8.84
CA ASP A 55 -0.05 19.59 7.78
C ASP A 55 -1.26 18.66 7.97
N TYR A 56 -1.00 17.41 8.38
CA TYR A 56 -2.03 16.45 8.77
C TYR A 56 -2.83 16.94 9.98
N GLN A 57 -2.18 17.44 11.03
CA GLN A 57 -2.86 17.97 12.22
C GLN A 57 -3.68 19.21 11.90
N ARG A 58 -3.20 20.08 11.00
CA ARG A 58 -3.88 21.32 10.63
C ARG A 58 -5.17 21.08 9.86
N THR A 59 -5.16 20.16 8.90
CA THR A 59 -6.26 20.03 7.94
C THR A 59 -6.75 18.61 7.70
N ARG A 60 -6.10 17.60 8.28
CA ARG A 60 -6.28 16.18 7.89
C ARG A 60 -6.10 15.99 6.38
N PHE A 61 -5.13 16.70 5.80
CA PHE A 61 -4.89 16.83 4.35
C PHE A 61 -6.13 17.27 3.55
N GLY A 62 -6.71 18.42 3.88
CA GLY A 62 -7.81 19.00 3.09
C GLY A 62 -9.22 18.64 3.54
N GLY A 63 -9.38 18.19 4.79
CA GLY A 63 -10.66 17.89 5.42
C GLY A 63 -11.05 16.44 5.18
N TRP A 64 -10.81 15.59 6.18
CA TRP A 64 -11.25 14.19 6.17
C TRP A 64 -12.77 14.14 5.93
N PRO A 65 -13.25 13.63 4.77
CA PRO A 65 -14.64 13.80 4.37
C PRO A 65 -15.58 12.77 5.02
N TRP A 66 -15.01 11.80 5.75
CA TRP A 66 -15.74 10.70 6.36
C TRP A 66 -16.08 11.01 7.83
N PRO A 67 -17.21 10.50 8.33
CA PRO A 67 -17.63 10.73 9.72
C PRO A 67 -16.74 10.00 10.75
N SER A 68 -16.03 8.96 10.31
CA SER A 68 -15.11 8.18 11.14
C SER A 68 -13.67 8.35 10.67
N PRO A 69 -12.67 8.40 11.57
CA PRO A 69 -11.25 8.30 11.21
C PRO A 69 -10.90 6.99 10.48
N GLU A 70 -11.69 5.95 10.71
CA GLU A 70 -11.53 4.61 10.13
C GLU A 70 -12.77 4.27 9.30
N PRO A 71 -12.90 4.79 8.06
CA PRO A 71 -14.00 4.45 7.18
C PRO A 71 -13.81 3.00 6.71
N THR A 72 -14.49 2.09 7.38
CA THR A 72 -14.62 0.71 6.95
C THR A 72 -15.92 0.54 6.17
N HIS A 73 -15.89 -0.25 5.10
CA HIS A 73 -17.12 -0.65 4.43
C HIS A 73 -17.88 -1.68 5.28
N PRO A 74 -19.23 -1.69 5.24
CA PRO A 74 -20.02 -2.71 5.89
C PRO A 74 -19.55 -4.12 5.47
N PRO A 75 -19.56 -5.12 6.36
CA PRO A 75 -19.22 -6.49 6.00
C PRO A 75 -20.05 -7.05 4.83
N THR A 76 -21.25 -6.51 4.62
CA THR A 76 -22.17 -6.86 3.54
C THR A 76 -21.82 -6.24 2.19
N GLU A 77 -20.89 -5.27 2.14
CA GLU A 77 -20.57 -4.49 0.93
C GLU A 77 -19.84 -5.31 -0.14
N GLY A 78 -19.23 -6.45 0.23
CA GLY A 78 -18.47 -7.29 -0.68
C GLY A 78 -17.26 -6.57 -1.29
N ARG A 79 -16.62 -7.18 -2.29
CA ARG A 79 -15.56 -6.52 -3.06
C ARG A 79 -16.20 -5.55 -4.05
N PHE A 80 -15.61 -4.38 -4.20
CA PHE A 80 -16.00 -3.41 -5.22
C PHE A 80 -14.82 -2.49 -5.56
N ALA A 81 -14.87 -1.84 -6.72
CA ALA A 81 -13.97 -0.78 -7.13
C ALA A 81 -14.78 0.47 -7.49
N ARG A 82 -14.52 1.59 -6.82
CA ARG A 82 -15.11 2.89 -7.15
C ARG A 82 -14.10 3.74 -7.92
N TYR A 83 -14.44 4.09 -9.13
CA TYR A 83 -13.60 4.88 -10.04
C TYR A 83 -13.83 6.39 -9.83
N ALA A 84 -12.89 7.22 -10.29
CA ALA A 84 -12.95 8.68 -10.13
C ALA A 84 -14.14 9.34 -10.85
N ASP A 85 -14.66 8.69 -11.89
CA ASP A 85 -15.87 9.09 -12.64
C ASP A 85 -17.19 8.72 -11.92
N GLY A 86 -17.11 8.08 -10.75
CA GLY A 86 -18.25 7.64 -9.97
C GLY A 86 -18.75 6.23 -10.29
N ARG A 87 -18.19 5.55 -11.30
CA ARG A 87 -18.55 4.16 -11.61
C ARG A 87 -18.18 3.24 -10.44
N ILE A 88 -19.05 2.28 -10.14
CA ILE A 88 -18.78 1.22 -9.17
C ILE A 88 -18.84 -0.12 -9.89
N GLU A 89 -17.76 -0.87 -9.84
CA GLU A 89 -17.67 -2.25 -10.32
C GLU A 89 -17.70 -3.20 -9.14
N ARG A 90 -18.48 -4.28 -9.26
CA ARG A 90 -18.51 -5.38 -8.30
C ARG A 90 -18.06 -6.63 -9.05
N PRO A 91 -16.88 -7.18 -8.76
CA PRO A 91 -16.45 -8.42 -9.39
C PRO A 91 -17.42 -9.54 -9.01
N ASP A 92 -17.77 -10.37 -9.98
CA ASP A 92 -18.51 -11.59 -9.71
C ASP A 92 -17.72 -12.44 -8.70
N ARG A 93 -18.43 -13.02 -7.72
CA ARG A 93 -17.81 -13.99 -6.82
C ARG A 93 -17.33 -15.17 -7.67
N ALA A 94 -16.01 -15.34 -7.78
CA ALA A 94 -15.43 -16.63 -8.12
C ALA A 94 -15.65 -17.61 -6.96
#